data_AF-A0A7J7ZJI6-F1
#
_entry.id   AF-A0A7J7ZJI6-F1
#
_cell.length_a   1.000
_cell.length_b   1.000
_cell.length_c   1.000
_cell.angle_alpha   90.00
_cell.angle_beta   90.00
_cell.angle_gamma   90.00
#
_symmetry.space_group_name_H-M   'P 1'
#
loop_
_entity.id
_entity.type
_entity.pdbx_description
1 polymer ?
#
loop_
_entity_poly.entity_id
_entity_poly.type
_entity_poly.pdbx_seq_one_letter_code
_entity_poly.pdbx_strand_id
1 'polypeptide(L)'
;MKAQAYQTGKDISTNYYASQKKTFEINPRHPLIKDMLRRVKEDEDDKTVSDLAVVLFETATLRSGYLLPDTKAYGDRIERMLRLSLNIDLDAKVEEEPEEEPEETTDDATEDTDQDEDEDEDMDAGTDEDEDDTAEKSTAEKDEL
;
A
#
# COMPACT_ATOMS: atom_id res chain seq x y z
N MET A 1 7.83 -2.97 -13.79
CA MET A 1 7.03 -2.46 -14.93
C MET A 1 5.82 -1.62 -14.51
N LYS A 2 4.92 -2.07 -13.62
CA LYS A 2 3.72 -1.27 -13.26
C LYS A 2 4.02 0.08 -12.59
N ALA A 3 5.03 0.14 -11.71
CA ALA A 3 5.46 1.39 -11.07
C ALA A 3 5.97 2.42 -12.08
N GLN A 4 6.70 1.98 -13.11
CA GLN A 4 7.19 2.85 -14.19
C GLN A 4 6.05 3.37 -15.07
N ALA A 5 5.08 2.51 -15.45
CA ALA A 5 3.92 2.94 -16.25
C ALA A 5 2.98 3.92 -15.52
N TYR A 6 3.00 3.94 -14.18
CA TYR A 6 2.30 4.95 -13.39
C TYR A 6 3.03 6.30 -13.40
N GLN A 7 4.37 6.29 -13.48
CA GLN A 7 5.22 7.49 -13.51
C GLN A 7 5.32 8.11 -14.91
N THR A 8 5.49 7.28 -15.95
CA THR A 8 5.59 7.69 -17.34
C THR A 8 4.28 7.36 -18.04
N GLY A 9 3.34 8.31 -18.03
CA GLY A 9 1.94 8.10 -18.41
C GLY A 9 1.72 7.29 -19.71
N LYS A 10 0.80 6.32 -19.60
CA LYS A 10 0.13 5.59 -20.69
C LYS A 10 1.05 4.83 -21.66
N ASP A 11 1.72 3.81 -21.14
CA ASP A 11 2.17 2.71 -21.97
C ASP A 11 1.03 1.67 -22.14
N ILE A 12 0.44 1.63 -23.34
CA ILE A 12 -0.62 0.67 -23.74
C ILE A 12 -0.10 -0.77 -23.65
N SER A 13 1.20 -0.98 -23.87
CA SER A 13 1.80 -2.32 -23.81
C SER A 13 1.85 -2.86 -22.37
N THR A 14 2.07 -1.99 -21.37
CA THR A 14 2.05 -2.40 -19.96
C THR A 14 0.65 -2.86 -19.51
N ASN A 15 -0.42 -2.21 -19.99
CA ASN A 15 -1.80 -2.63 -19.69
C ASN A 15 -2.19 -3.96 -20.35
N TYR A 16 -1.66 -4.24 -21.55
CA TYR A 16 -1.90 -5.50 -22.25
C TYR A 16 -1.35 -6.70 -21.45
N TYR A 17 -0.11 -6.62 -20.97
CA TYR A 17 0.48 -7.71 -20.18
C TYR A 17 -0.09 -7.81 -18.75
N ALA A 18 -0.53 -6.68 -18.19
CA ALA A 18 -1.17 -6.64 -16.87
C ALA A 18 -2.58 -7.25 -16.87
N SER A 19 -3.33 -7.14 -17.96
CA SER A 19 -4.71 -7.66 -18.09
C SER A 19 -4.78 -9.11 -18.59
N GLN A 20 -3.67 -9.67 -19.07
CA GLN A 20 -3.62 -11.06 -19.52
C GLN A 20 -3.85 -12.03 -18.36
N LYS A 21 -4.85 -12.91 -18.50
CA LYS A 21 -5.12 -14.01 -17.56
C LYS A 21 -3.88 -14.89 -17.37
N LYS A 22 -3.61 -15.26 -16.12
CA LYS A 22 -2.47 -16.10 -15.75
C LYS A 22 -2.93 -17.54 -15.51
N THR A 23 -2.01 -18.49 -15.66
CA THR A 23 -2.26 -19.90 -15.33
C THR A 23 -2.30 -20.06 -13.82
N PHE A 24 -3.36 -20.68 -13.30
CA PHE A 24 -3.49 -21.01 -11.87
C PHE A 24 -3.17 -22.48 -11.66
N GLU A 25 -2.01 -22.76 -11.06
CA GLU A 25 -1.55 -24.13 -10.78
C GLU A 25 -1.97 -24.55 -9.37
N ILE A 26 -2.55 -25.75 -9.26
CA ILE A 26 -3.01 -26.32 -7.98
C ILE A 26 -2.25 -27.60 -7.64
N ASN A 27 -2.00 -27.82 -6.34
CA ASN A 27 -1.36 -29.05 -5.86
C ASN A 27 -2.43 -30.13 -5.54
N PRO A 28 -2.53 -31.22 -6.32
CA PRO A 28 -3.55 -32.26 -6.11
C PRO A 28 -3.34 -33.06 -4.82
N ARG A 29 -2.14 -32.99 -4.21
CA ARG A 29 -1.83 -33.69 -2.96
C ARG A 29 -2.23 -32.89 -1.72
N HIS A 30 -2.51 -31.60 -1.86
CA HIS A 30 -2.83 -30.73 -0.74
C HIS A 30 -4.23 -31.08 -0.15
N PRO A 31 -4.37 -31.23 1.18
CA PRO A 31 -5.64 -31.59 1.81
C PRO A 31 -6.80 -30.67 1.43
N LEU A 32 -6.57 -29.35 1.42
CA LEU A 32 -7.59 -28.36 1.05
C LEU A 32 -8.14 -28.59 -0.37
N ILE A 33 -7.28 -28.89 -1.35
CA ILE A 33 -7.69 -29.11 -2.75
C ILE A 33 -8.51 -30.39 -2.89
N LYS A 34 -8.14 -31.44 -2.14
CA LYS A 34 -8.91 -32.70 -2.11
C LYS A 34 -10.30 -32.49 -1.50
N ASP A 35 -10.38 -31.74 -0.41
CA ASP A 35 -11.65 -31.46 0.25
C ASP A 35 -12.55 -30.54 -0.58
N MET A 36 -11.98 -29.53 -1.25
CA MET A 36 -12.71 -28.71 -2.22
C MET A 36 -13.25 -29.57 -3.37
N LEU A 37 -12.45 -30.48 -3.93
CA LEU A 37 -12.90 -31.39 -4.97
C LEU A 37 -14.07 -32.28 -4.50
N ARG A 38 -14.05 -32.74 -3.24
CA ARG A 38 -15.16 -33.52 -2.67
C ARG A 38 -16.43 -32.69 -2.65
N ARG A 39 -16.37 -31.47 -2.10
CA ARG A 39 -17.55 -30.59 -1.95
C ARG A 39 -18.13 -30.16 -3.30
N VAL A 40 -17.29 -29.79 -4.28
CA VAL A 40 -17.76 -29.44 -5.63
C VAL A 40 -18.48 -30.60 -6.32
N LYS A 41 -18.09 -31.85 -6.05
CA LYS A 41 -18.79 -33.03 -6.59
C LYS A 41 -20.13 -33.31 -5.91
N GLU A 42 -20.30 -32.85 -4.67
CA GLU A 42 -21.54 -32.99 -3.91
C GLU A 42 -22.53 -31.88 -4.30
N ASP A 43 -22.04 -30.64 -4.39
CA ASP A 43 -22.80 -29.46 -4.81
C ASP A 43 -21.87 -28.49 -5.56
N GLU A 44 -22.13 -28.28 -6.84
CA GLU A 44 -21.36 -27.36 -7.69
C GLU A 44 -21.68 -25.89 -7.36
N ASP A 45 -22.86 -25.62 -6.80
CA ASP A 45 -23.36 -24.28 -6.49
C ASP A 45 -23.12 -23.88 -5.01
N ASP A 46 -22.31 -24.64 -4.26
CA ASP A 46 -21.94 -24.30 -2.88
C ASP A 46 -21.16 -22.98 -2.84
N LYS A 47 -21.87 -21.91 -2.45
CA LYS A 47 -21.34 -20.56 -2.31
C LYS A 47 -20.12 -20.49 -1.39
N THR A 48 -20.06 -21.33 -0.36
CA THR A 48 -18.95 -21.37 0.58
C THR A 48 -17.66 -21.81 -0.11
N VAL A 49 -17.76 -22.84 -0.96
CA VAL A 49 -16.61 -23.38 -1.71
C VAL A 49 -16.20 -22.43 -2.82
N SER A 50 -17.17 -21.80 -3.49
CA SER A 50 -16.93 -20.77 -4.49
C SER A 50 -16.15 -19.59 -3.89
N ASP A 51 -16.62 -19.04 -2.76
CA ASP A 51 -15.95 -17.95 -2.06
C ASP A 51 -14.53 -18.34 -1.60
N LEU A 52 -14.37 -19.57 -1.08
CA LEU A 52 -13.07 -20.10 -0.68
C LEU A 52 -12.11 -20.25 -1.87
N ALA A 53 -12.60 -20.62 -3.05
CA ALA A 53 -11.80 -20.69 -4.27
C ALA A 53 -11.30 -19.31 -4.71
N VAL A 54 -12.16 -18.28 -4.61
CA VAL A 54 -11.77 -16.89 -4.92
C VAL A 54 -10.71 -16.39 -3.93
N VAL A 55 -10.90 -16.62 -2.64
CA VAL A 55 -9.91 -16.24 -1.61
C VAL A 55 -8.57 -16.96 -1.82
N LEU A 56 -8.61 -18.25 -2.17
CA LEU A 56 -7.41 -19.03 -2.49
C LEU A 56 -6.65 -18.44 -3.69
N PHE A 57 -7.38 -18.05 -4.74
CA PHE A 57 -6.82 -17.42 -5.93
C PHE A 57 -6.18 -16.05 -5.61
N GLU A 58 -6.85 -15.22 -4.82
CA GLU A 58 -6.35 -13.90 -4.41
C GLU A 58 -5.12 -14.00 -3.50
N THR A 59 -5.14 -14.96 -2.58
CA THR A 59 -3.99 -15.26 -1.72
C THR A 59 -2.80 -15.75 -2.56
N ALA A 60 -3.03 -16.63 -3.54
CA ALA A 60 -2.00 -17.08 -4.46
C ALA A 60 -1.46 -15.94 -5.35
N THR A 61 -2.32 -14.99 -5.72
CA THR A 61 -1.94 -13.78 -6.47
C THR A 61 -0.91 -12.97 -5.69
N LEU A 62 -1.17 -12.72 -4.39
CA LEU A 62 -0.21 -12.05 -3.49
C LEU A 62 1.08 -12.85 -3.33
N ARG A 63 0.98 -14.16 -3.06
CA ARG A 63 2.14 -15.04 -2.87
C ARG A 63 3.03 -15.13 -4.10
N SER A 64 2.45 -14.97 -5.29
CA SER A 64 3.17 -14.97 -6.56
C SER A 64 3.74 -13.59 -6.93
N GLY A 65 3.56 -12.58 -6.07
CA GLY A 65 4.10 -11.23 -6.27
C GLY A 65 3.27 -10.35 -7.21
N TYR A 66 2.03 -10.75 -7.53
CA TYR A 66 1.10 -9.90 -8.27
C TYR A 66 0.35 -8.96 -7.33
N LEU A 67 -0.06 -7.81 -7.87
CA LEU A 67 -0.92 -6.86 -7.18
C LEU A 67 -2.37 -7.33 -7.30
N LEU A 68 -3.14 -7.26 -6.21
CA LEU A 68 -4.58 -7.43 -6.32
C LEU A 68 -5.20 -6.30 -7.15
N PRO A 69 -6.23 -6.61 -7.96
CA PRO A 69 -6.99 -5.60 -8.67
C PRO A 69 -7.90 -4.80 -7.73
N ASP A 70 -8.48 -5.44 -6.71
CA ASP A 70 -9.40 -4.84 -5.74
C ASP A 70 -9.13 -5.40 -4.34
N THR A 71 -8.51 -4.59 -3.48
CA THR A 71 -8.20 -4.96 -2.10
C THR A 71 -9.43 -4.90 -1.20
N LYS A 72 -10.43 -4.08 -1.52
CA LYS A 72 -11.67 -3.97 -0.74
C LYS A 72 -12.47 -5.26 -0.88
N ALA A 73 -12.68 -5.73 -2.11
CA ALA A 73 -13.40 -6.97 -2.35
C ALA A 73 -12.73 -8.20 -1.71
N TYR A 74 -11.40 -8.25 -1.68
CA TYR A 74 -10.65 -9.28 -0.96
C TYR A 74 -10.87 -9.17 0.56
N GLY A 75 -10.77 -7.96 1.13
CA GLY A 75 -11.06 -7.72 2.54
C GLY A 75 -12.47 -8.16 2.94
N ASP A 76 -13.48 -7.75 2.17
CA ASP A 76 -14.89 -8.11 2.40
C ASP A 76 -15.10 -9.63 2.33
N ARG A 77 -14.34 -10.37 1.49
CA ARG A 77 -14.37 -11.85 1.43
C ARG A 77 -13.71 -12.50 2.66
N ILE A 78 -12.56 -12.00 3.08
CA ILE A 78 -11.88 -12.49 4.30
C ILE A 78 -12.74 -12.24 5.53
N GLU A 79 -13.34 -11.06 5.64
CA GLU A 79 -14.25 -10.71 6.73
C GLU A 79 -15.43 -11.69 6.81
N ARG A 80 -16.08 -12.00 5.67
CA ARG A 80 -17.15 -13.00 5.61
C ARG A 80 -16.69 -14.36 6.14
N MET A 81 -15.48 -14.79 5.77
CA MET A 81 -14.90 -16.04 6.27
C MET A 81 -14.67 -15.99 7.80
N LEU A 82 -14.18 -14.87 8.32
CA LEU A 82 -13.99 -14.66 9.76
C LEU A 82 -15.33 -14.68 10.52
N ARG A 83 -16.36 -14.01 10.00
CA ARG A 83 -17.72 -14.03 10.57
C ARG A 83 -18.26 -15.45 10.63
N LEU A 84 -18.16 -16.22 9.55
CA LEU A 84 -18.57 -17.63 9.51
C LEU A 84 -17.78 -18.51 10.50
N SER A 85 -16.47 -18.29 10.62
CA SER A 85 -15.62 -19.04 11.56
C SER A 85 -15.96 -18.78 13.02
N LEU A 86 -16.52 -17.60 13.32
CA LEU A 86 -16.95 -17.20 14.67
C LEU A 86 -18.46 -17.35 14.88
N ASN A 87 -19.19 -17.92 13.90
CA ASN A 87 -20.65 -18.03 13.92
C ASN A 87 -21.38 -16.68 14.10
N ILE A 88 -20.81 -15.60 13.58
CA ILE A 88 -21.42 -14.26 13.54
C ILE A 88 -22.29 -14.14 12.28
N ASP A 89 -23.42 -13.44 12.41
CA ASP A 89 -24.30 -13.14 11.28
C ASP A 89 -23.58 -12.30 10.20
N LEU A 90 -23.77 -12.65 8.93
CA LEU A 90 -23.11 -11.97 7.81
C LEU A 90 -23.56 -10.52 7.65
N ASP A 91 -24.75 -10.17 8.12
CA ASP A 91 -25.34 -8.84 8.07
C ASP A 91 -25.28 -8.11 9.42
N ALA A 92 -24.56 -8.67 10.42
CA ALA A 92 -24.32 -8.01 11.69
C ALA A 92 -23.67 -6.64 11.44
N LYS A 93 -24.29 -5.59 12.00
CA LYS A 93 -23.82 -4.21 11.94
C LYS A 93 -22.91 -3.91 13.12
N VAL A 94 -21.96 -3.02 12.90
CA VAL A 94 -21.15 -2.45 13.97
C VAL A 94 -22.06 -1.62 14.87
N GLU A 95 -21.97 -1.81 16.18
CA GLU A 95 -22.66 -0.96 17.15
C GLU A 95 -22.04 0.44 17.07
N GLU A 96 -22.86 1.47 16.94
CA GLU A 96 -22.39 2.86 16.91
C GLU A 96 -21.79 3.19 18.29
N GLU A 97 -20.54 3.64 18.31
CA GLU A 97 -19.95 4.19 19.53
C GLU A 97 -20.78 5.41 19.96
N PRO A 98 -21.11 5.55 21.27
CA PRO A 98 -21.80 6.73 21.74
C PRO A 98 -20.94 7.96 21.41
N GLU A 99 -21.51 8.93 20.69
CA GLU A 99 -20.88 10.24 20.49
C GLU A 99 -20.59 10.82 21.88
N GLU A 100 -19.31 10.89 22.25
CA GLU A 100 -18.89 11.65 23.43
C GLU A 100 -19.25 13.12 23.13
N GLU A 101 -20.27 13.64 23.82
CA GLU A 101 -20.58 15.07 23.79
C GLU A 101 -19.30 15.83 24.15
N PRO A 102 -18.89 16.85 23.37
CA PRO A 102 -17.70 17.61 23.69
C PRO A 102 -17.90 18.25 25.07
N GLU A 103 -17.07 17.87 26.05
CA GLU A 103 -17.02 18.55 27.34
C GLU A 103 -16.76 20.03 27.06
N GLU A 104 -17.73 20.90 27.39
CA GLU A 104 -17.53 22.35 27.39
C GLU A 104 -16.38 22.66 28.35
N THR A 105 -15.19 22.90 27.80
CA THR A 105 -14.11 23.55 28.54
C THR A 105 -14.58 24.98 28.84
N THR A 106 -14.98 25.22 30.08
CA THR A 106 -15.14 26.57 30.62
C THR A 106 -13.76 27.24 30.63
N ASP A 107 -13.47 27.99 29.58
CA ASP A 107 -12.29 28.86 29.48
C ASP A 107 -12.52 30.05 30.42
N ASP A 108 -11.89 29.99 31.60
CA ASP A 108 -11.90 31.07 32.58
C ASP A 108 -10.95 32.17 32.08
N ALA A 109 -11.53 33.34 31.85
CA ALA A 109 -10.86 34.54 31.38
C ALA A 109 -9.76 34.99 32.34
N THR A 110 -8.53 35.15 31.83
CA THR A 110 -7.60 36.20 32.29
C THR A 110 -6.87 36.84 31.11
N GLU A 111 -7.30 38.06 30.82
CA GLU A 111 -6.71 39.07 29.93
C GLU A 111 -5.47 39.75 30.57
N ASP A 112 -4.68 40.39 29.71
CA ASP A 112 -3.63 41.43 29.94
C ASP A 112 -2.25 40.96 30.45
N THR A 113 -1.10 41.41 29.90
CA THR A 113 -0.79 42.69 29.23
C THR A 113 0.40 42.59 28.27
N ASP A 114 0.30 43.27 27.13
CA ASP A 114 1.37 43.64 26.20
C ASP A 114 2.41 44.59 26.83
N GLN A 115 3.70 44.49 26.43
CA GLN A 115 4.65 45.61 26.42
C GLN A 115 5.88 45.34 25.51
N ASP A 116 5.94 46.13 24.43
CA ASP A 116 7.09 46.86 23.86
C ASP A 116 8.07 46.17 22.85
N GLU A 117 7.78 46.41 21.55
CA GLU A 117 8.60 47.07 20.50
C GLU A 117 9.81 47.91 21.03
N ASP A 118 11.01 48.10 20.45
CA ASP A 118 11.54 48.13 19.07
C ASP A 118 13.10 48.32 19.10
N GLU A 119 13.77 48.08 17.96
CA GLU A 119 15.05 48.68 17.46
C GLU A 119 16.38 48.34 18.22
N ASP A 120 17.55 48.02 17.62
CA ASP A 120 18.15 48.47 16.36
C ASP A 120 19.49 47.73 16.05
N GLU A 121 19.98 47.90 14.82
CA GLU A 121 21.38 47.86 14.32
C GLU A 121 22.00 46.59 13.67
N ASP A 122 22.12 46.72 12.34
CA ASP A 122 22.94 46.01 11.37
C ASP A 122 24.45 45.91 11.71
N MET A 123 25.08 44.77 11.39
CA MET A 123 26.46 44.75 10.90
C MET A 123 26.64 43.72 9.78
N ASP A 124 26.62 44.25 8.56
CA ASP A 124 27.25 43.73 7.36
C ASP A 124 28.78 43.75 7.49
N ALA A 125 29.45 42.64 7.15
CA ALA A 125 30.81 42.63 6.63
C ALA A 125 31.17 41.25 6.08
N GLY A 126 31.09 41.10 4.76
CA GLY A 126 31.79 40.05 4.02
C GLY A 126 33.31 40.28 3.97
N THR A 127 34.05 39.19 3.77
CA THR A 127 35.39 39.06 3.15
C THR A 127 35.70 37.54 3.17
N ASP A 128 35.77 36.87 2.02
CA ASP A 128 36.96 36.67 1.16
C ASP A 128 38.13 36.07 1.96
N GLU A 129 38.93 35.10 1.55
CA GLU A 129 39.19 34.25 0.38
C GLU A 129 40.28 33.31 0.94
N ASP A 130 40.38 32.05 0.53
CA ASP A 130 41.69 31.36 0.54
C ASP A 130 41.65 30.24 -0.52
N GLU A 131 42.31 30.55 -1.64
CA GLU A 131 42.76 29.64 -2.69
C GLU A 131 43.79 28.64 -2.14
N ASP A 132 43.78 27.39 -2.62
CA ASP A 132 45.00 26.58 -2.71
C ASP A 132 45.05 25.90 -4.09
N ASP A 133 46.23 25.97 -4.66
CA ASP A 133 46.56 25.97 -6.08
C ASP A 133 47.35 24.70 -6.44
N THR A 134 46.95 24.09 -7.56
CA THR A 134 47.72 23.31 -8.56
C THR A 134 48.62 22.07 -8.27
N ALA A 135 48.66 21.26 -9.34
CA ALA A 135 49.73 20.38 -9.86
C ALA A 135 49.52 18.86 -9.62
N GLU A 136 49.76 17.93 -10.55
CA GLU A 136 50.27 17.96 -11.92
C GLU A 136 49.95 16.61 -12.62
N LYS A 137 49.60 16.69 -13.91
CA LYS A 137 49.90 15.78 -15.04
C LYS A 137 50.52 14.40 -14.77
N SER A 138 49.88 13.34 -15.28
CA SER A 138 50.55 12.09 -15.68
C SER A 138 50.16 11.66 -17.11
N THR A 139 51.12 11.06 -17.79
CA THR A 139 51.36 10.92 -19.23
C THR A 139 50.87 9.62 -19.88
N ALA A 140 50.85 9.61 -21.22
CA ALA A 140 50.84 8.47 -22.18
C ALA A 140 49.48 7.77 -22.38
N GLU A 141 48.96 7.59 -23.60
CA GLU A 141 49.49 6.68 -24.62
C GLU A 141 49.09 7.10 -26.06
N LYS A 142 50.07 7.11 -26.96
CA LYS A 142 50.01 6.88 -28.42
C LYS A 142 49.96 5.35 -28.61
N ASP A 143 49.32 4.70 -29.56
CA ASP A 143 49.45 4.84 -31.02
C ASP A 143 48.52 3.80 -31.73
N GLU A 144 48.28 4.04 -33.03
CA GLU A 144 48.07 3.09 -34.15
C GLU A 144 46.86 2.12 -34.19
N LEU A 145 45.88 2.41 -35.06
CA LEU A 145 45.80 1.98 -36.49
C LEU A 145 44.52 2.50 -37.17
#